data_AF-A0A1D2VS91-F1
#
_entry.id   AF-A0A1D2VS91-F1
#
_cell.length_a   1.000
_cell.length_b   1.000
_cell.length_c   1.000
_cell.angle_alpha   90.00
_cell.angle_beta   90.00
_cell.angle_gamma   90.00
#
_symmetry.space_group_name_H-M   'P 1'
#
loop_
_entity.id
_entity.type
_entity.pdbx_description
1 polymer ?
#
loop_
_entity_poly.entity_id
_entity_poly.type
_entity_poly.pdbx_seq_one_letter_code
_entity_poly.pdbx_strand_id
1 'polypeptide(L)'
;IILLSFDISIGTVSPNSWKSYLDEIAVCINKTGSLIGFINLDNSNEITIRLILNFIYHDILSSTSIESGTYFPIEDYFNLSIIDNNMDSLQGCNKILYLIIGDINKLTMQISEYNKMDKNLTFQIDFYSNLEDILIPNIINRIDTAIPQTTSVMFLNSKLEMEVHLTTFELLQNTLKLLILHAIKNLPPISFEIQLLILKIFPLIDIIIGTRLQSKLIFCLLILGANCFKIQHRKRFLNQIKRYCEMGSFYYKAGNIEKILKIIKQCWVKNKNGNKSIHWWTIAKDFGWEINLGD
;
A
#
# COMPACT_ATOMS: atom_id res chain seq x y z
N ILE A 1 12.77 11.84 -9.45
CA ILE A 1 12.35 11.41 -8.09
C ILE A 1 11.69 12.54 -7.33
N ILE A 2 12.32 13.72 -7.14
CA ILE A 2 11.66 14.85 -6.46
C ILE A 2 10.37 15.29 -7.19
N LEU A 3 10.41 15.42 -8.52
CA LEU A 3 9.22 15.73 -9.33
C LEU A 3 8.13 14.65 -9.24
N LEU A 4 8.52 13.38 -9.09
CA LEU A 4 7.59 12.27 -8.89
C LEU A 4 6.79 12.46 -7.60
N SER A 5 7.48 12.69 -6.47
CA SER A 5 6.81 12.88 -5.18
C SER A 5 5.94 14.14 -5.17
N PHE A 6 6.39 15.22 -5.80
CA PHE A 6 5.60 16.45 -5.96
C PHE A 6 4.28 16.18 -6.73
N ASP A 7 4.36 15.52 -7.88
CA ASP A 7 3.18 15.20 -8.70
C ASP A 7 2.19 14.29 -7.97
N ILE A 8 2.69 13.28 -7.26
CA ILE A 8 1.85 12.35 -6.49
C ILE A 8 1.13 13.09 -5.35
N SER A 9 1.86 13.94 -4.62
CA SER A 9 1.33 14.70 -3.47
C SER A 9 0.23 15.69 -3.88
N ILE A 10 0.35 16.34 -5.03
CA ILE A 10 -0.63 17.34 -5.48
C ILE A 10 -1.89 16.65 -6.01
N GLY A 11 -1.75 15.49 -6.66
CA GLY A 11 -2.89 14.71 -7.15
C GLY A 11 -3.71 15.37 -8.27
N THR A 12 -3.34 16.57 -8.75
CA THR A 12 -4.07 17.36 -9.77
C THR A 12 -3.48 17.27 -11.18
N VAL A 13 -2.37 16.57 -11.38
CA VAL A 13 -1.82 16.45 -12.73
C VAL A 13 -2.64 15.45 -13.53
N SER A 14 -2.77 15.69 -14.84
CA SER A 14 -3.41 14.81 -15.83
C SER A 14 -3.20 13.33 -15.46
N PRO A 15 -4.21 12.44 -15.63
CA PRO A 15 -4.00 11.03 -15.40
C PRO A 15 -2.69 10.60 -16.08
N ASN A 16 -1.80 9.99 -15.30
CA ASN A 16 -0.58 9.29 -15.72
C ASN A 16 0.72 10.12 -15.85
N SER A 17 0.81 11.38 -15.40
CA SER A 17 2.09 12.14 -15.43
C SER A 17 3.16 11.58 -14.49
N TRP A 18 2.77 11.15 -13.28
CA TRP A 18 3.73 10.62 -12.31
C TRP A 18 4.32 9.27 -12.77
N LYS A 19 3.57 8.49 -13.56
CA LYS A 19 4.04 7.21 -14.10
C LYS A 19 5.19 7.40 -15.09
N SER A 20 5.12 8.40 -15.97
CA SER A 20 6.24 8.65 -16.89
C SER A 20 7.54 8.95 -16.13
N TYR A 21 7.46 9.61 -14.97
CA TYR A 21 8.63 9.77 -14.12
C TYR A 21 9.15 8.45 -13.55
N LEU A 22 8.28 7.51 -13.12
CA LEU A 22 8.74 6.18 -12.70
C LEU A 22 9.41 5.43 -13.86
N ASP A 23 8.82 5.47 -15.06
CA ASP A 23 9.38 4.85 -16.27
C ASP A 23 10.79 5.41 -16.58
N GLU A 24 10.94 6.73 -16.57
CA GLU A 24 12.23 7.40 -16.82
C GLU A 24 13.28 7.02 -15.76
N ILE A 25 12.89 7.01 -14.48
CA ILE A 25 13.79 6.61 -13.39
C ILE A 25 14.24 5.16 -13.55
N ALA A 26 13.30 4.25 -13.87
CA ALA A 26 13.61 2.84 -14.09
C ALA A 26 14.57 2.65 -15.28
N VAL A 27 14.37 3.40 -16.38
CA VAL A 27 15.30 3.40 -17.53
C VAL A 27 16.70 3.89 -17.11
N CYS A 28 16.79 4.94 -16.31
CA CYS A 28 18.06 5.43 -15.78
C CYS A 28 18.77 4.39 -14.90
N ILE A 29 18.04 3.71 -14.00
CA ILE A 29 18.60 2.65 -13.16
C ILE A 29 19.08 1.47 -14.02
N ASN A 30 18.28 1.03 -15.00
CA ASN A 30 18.63 -0.09 -15.88
C ASN A 30 19.89 0.19 -16.71
N LYS A 31 20.18 1.44 -17.08
CA LYS A 31 21.44 1.81 -17.76
C LYS A 31 22.69 1.55 -16.91
N THR A 32 22.54 1.43 -15.60
CA THR A 32 23.63 1.11 -14.65
C THR A 32 23.68 -0.38 -14.30
N GLY A 33 22.78 -1.18 -14.85
CA GLY A 33 22.69 -2.64 -14.70
C GLY A 33 21.95 -3.12 -13.46
N SER A 34 21.88 -2.35 -12.37
CA SER A 34 21.11 -2.71 -11.16
C SER A 34 20.85 -1.50 -10.28
N LEU A 35 19.94 -1.63 -9.31
CA LEU A 35 19.74 -0.60 -8.28
C LEU A 35 21.02 -0.31 -7.48
N ILE A 36 21.80 -1.35 -7.16
CA ILE A 36 23.09 -1.22 -6.47
C ILE A 36 24.10 -0.51 -7.37
N GLY A 37 24.12 -0.86 -8.67
CA GLY A 37 24.94 -0.17 -9.67
C GLY A 37 24.64 1.32 -9.73
N PHE A 38 23.36 1.69 -9.66
CA PHE A 38 22.93 3.09 -9.65
C PHE A 38 23.36 3.83 -8.38
N ILE A 39 23.25 3.20 -7.20
CA ILE A 39 23.71 3.80 -5.93
C ILE A 39 25.21 4.09 -5.98
N ASN A 40 25.99 3.16 -6.52
CA ASN A 40 27.44 3.24 -6.57
C ASN A 40 27.98 4.24 -7.62
N LEU A 41 27.11 4.93 -8.38
CA LEU A 41 27.53 5.97 -9.33
C LEU A 41 28.04 7.24 -8.66
N ASP A 42 27.55 7.54 -7.45
CA ASP A 42 27.90 8.75 -6.71
C ASP A 42 28.71 8.36 -5.47
N ASN A 43 29.72 9.15 -5.12
CA ASN A 43 30.44 9.02 -3.85
C ASN A 43 29.53 9.35 -2.64
N SER A 44 28.37 9.97 -2.89
CA SER A 44 27.39 10.43 -1.92
C SER A 44 26.25 9.42 -1.72
N ASN A 45 26.59 8.16 -1.39
CA ASN A 45 25.65 7.03 -1.33
C ASN A 45 24.33 7.33 -0.58
N GLU A 46 24.34 8.15 0.48
CA GLU A 46 23.16 8.37 1.33
C GLU A 46 21.99 9.09 0.63
N ILE A 47 22.26 10.14 -0.16
CA ILE A 47 21.18 10.90 -0.83
C ILE A 47 20.57 10.03 -1.93
N THR A 48 21.40 9.36 -2.70
CA THR A 48 20.97 8.44 -3.76
C THR A 48 20.14 7.29 -3.19
N ILE A 49 20.56 6.69 -2.07
CA ILE A 49 19.77 5.67 -1.36
C ILE A 49 18.40 6.22 -0.98
N ARG A 50 18.31 7.42 -0.38
CA ARG A 50 17.02 8.01 0.00
C ARG A 50 16.12 8.23 -1.20
N LEU A 51 16.65 8.77 -2.30
CA LEU A 51 15.88 8.97 -3.52
C LEU A 51 15.35 7.63 -4.08
N ILE A 52 16.17 6.57 -4.06
CA ILE A 52 15.72 5.25 -4.50
C ILE A 52 14.66 4.68 -3.56
N LEU A 53 14.77 4.87 -2.25
CA LEU A 53 13.73 4.42 -1.31
C LEU A 53 12.39 5.15 -1.54
N ASN A 54 12.42 6.43 -1.94
CA ASN A 54 11.23 7.15 -2.38
C ASN A 54 10.65 6.54 -3.66
N PHE A 55 11.51 6.22 -4.64
CA PHE A 55 11.08 5.52 -5.86
C PHE A 55 10.42 4.17 -5.54
N ILE A 56 11.05 3.33 -4.73
CA ILE A 56 10.54 2.02 -4.30
C ILE A 56 9.18 2.16 -3.61
N TYR A 57 9.08 3.12 -2.70
CA TYR A 57 7.85 3.40 -1.97
C TYR A 57 6.67 3.70 -2.90
N HIS A 58 6.88 4.62 -3.87
CA HIS A 58 5.86 4.98 -4.83
C HIS A 58 5.58 3.87 -5.86
N ASP A 59 6.59 3.11 -6.26
CA ASP A 59 6.40 1.94 -7.13
C ASP A 59 5.47 0.91 -6.47
N ILE A 60 5.78 0.51 -5.23
CA ILE A 60 4.97 -0.47 -4.47
C ILE A 60 3.53 0.02 -4.25
N LEU A 61 3.33 1.31 -3.96
CA LEU A 61 2.00 1.87 -3.68
C LEU A 61 1.24 2.31 -4.93
N SER A 62 1.78 2.04 -6.11
CA SER A 62 1.10 2.25 -7.38
C SER A 62 0.05 1.17 -7.66
N SER A 63 -1.07 1.54 -8.26
CA SER A 63 -2.04 0.58 -8.79
C SER A 63 -1.46 -0.26 -9.91
N THR A 64 -0.46 0.25 -10.64
CA THR A 64 0.25 -0.46 -11.70
C THR A 64 1.04 -1.65 -11.17
N SER A 65 1.60 -1.55 -9.95
CA SER A 65 2.34 -2.66 -9.35
C SER A 65 1.48 -3.91 -9.08
N ILE A 66 0.16 -3.73 -8.93
CA ILE A 66 -0.79 -4.84 -8.76
C ILE A 66 -1.09 -5.51 -10.10
N GLU A 67 -1.11 -4.74 -11.19
CA GLU A 67 -1.46 -5.25 -12.52
C GLU A 67 -0.28 -5.85 -13.28
N SER A 68 0.92 -5.27 -13.11
CA SER A 68 2.10 -5.58 -13.94
C SER A 68 3.35 -5.87 -13.11
N GLY A 69 3.24 -5.87 -11.78
CA GLY A 69 4.39 -6.00 -10.89
C GLY A 69 5.15 -4.68 -10.74
N THR A 70 6.11 -4.68 -9.83
CA THR A 70 7.05 -3.57 -9.60
C THR A 70 8.11 -3.52 -10.71
N TYR A 71 8.77 -2.37 -10.86
CA TYR A 71 9.80 -2.19 -11.90
C TYR A 71 11.02 -3.09 -11.71
N PHE A 72 11.35 -3.44 -10.47
CA PHE A 72 12.41 -4.37 -10.11
C PHE A 72 11.88 -5.45 -9.15
N PRO A 73 12.57 -6.60 -9.05
CA PRO A 73 12.23 -7.65 -8.08
C PRO A 73 12.16 -7.11 -6.64
N ILE A 74 11.16 -7.56 -5.88
CA ILE A 74 10.98 -7.17 -4.48
C ILE A 74 12.19 -7.57 -3.62
N GLU A 75 12.87 -8.66 -4.00
CA GLU A 75 14.11 -9.12 -3.38
C GLU A 75 15.22 -8.06 -3.46
N ASP A 76 15.31 -7.31 -4.56
CA ASP A 76 16.27 -6.21 -4.71
C ASP A 76 15.89 -5.04 -3.79
N TYR A 77 14.60 -4.76 -3.64
CA TYR A 77 14.11 -3.73 -2.71
C TYR A 77 14.43 -4.09 -1.26
N PHE A 78 14.28 -5.37 -0.88
CA PHE A 78 14.66 -5.87 0.44
C PHE A 78 16.16 -5.71 0.70
N ASN A 79 17.01 -6.10 -0.25
CA ASN A 79 18.45 -5.99 -0.10
C ASN A 79 18.90 -4.54 0.15
N LEU A 80 18.30 -3.58 -0.56
CA LEU A 80 18.57 -2.15 -0.35
C LEU A 80 18.05 -1.64 1.00
N SER A 81 16.91 -2.17 1.45
CA SER A 81 16.33 -1.77 2.74
C SER A 81 17.24 -2.10 3.92
N ILE A 82 18.05 -3.16 3.82
CA ILE A 82 19.04 -3.60 4.82
C ILE A 82 20.27 -2.69 4.83
N ILE A 83 20.68 -2.20 3.65
CA ILE A 83 21.85 -1.30 3.52
C ILE A 83 21.57 0.05 4.19
N ASP A 84 20.32 0.49 4.19
CA ASP A 84 19.90 1.73 4.84
C ASP A 84 19.56 1.52 6.32
N ASN A 85 20.57 1.71 7.19
CA ASN A 85 20.41 1.76 8.64
C ASN A 85 19.80 3.09 9.15
N ASN A 86 19.61 4.08 8.26
CA ASN A 86 19.21 5.43 8.62
C ASN A 86 17.69 5.63 8.58
N MET A 87 17.25 6.79 9.09
CA MET A 87 15.84 7.20 9.11
C MET A 87 15.32 7.44 7.69
N ASP A 88 14.50 6.51 7.16
CA ASP A 88 13.69 6.76 5.97
C ASP A 88 12.57 7.77 6.32
N SER A 89 12.57 8.92 5.65
CA SER A 89 11.61 10.00 5.91
C SER A 89 10.18 9.65 5.49
N LEU A 90 9.98 8.81 4.47
CA LEU A 90 8.63 8.48 3.96
C LEU A 90 8.08 7.21 4.58
N GLN A 91 8.89 6.17 4.73
CA GLN A 91 8.40 4.89 5.26
C GLN A 91 8.44 4.85 6.79
N GLY A 92 9.42 5.54 7.40
CA GLY A 92 9.64 5.54 8.84
C GLY A 92 9.70 4.12 9.42
N CYS A 93 9.09 3.93 10.60
CA CYS A 93 9.07 2.62 11.26
C CYS A 93 8.31 1.51 10.51
N ASN A 94 7.59 1.84 9.43
CA ASN A 94 6.73 0.92 8.68
C ASN A 94 7.41 0.30 7.45
N LYS A 95 8.69 0.61 7.19
CA LYS A 95 9.46 0.20 6.01
C LYS A 95 9.23 -1.26 5.59
N ILE A 96 9.38 -2.19 6.55
CA ILE A 96 9.22 -3.62 6.32
C ILE A 96 7.81 -4.00 5.83
N LEU A 97 6.78 -3.32 6.35
CA LEU A 97 5.38 -3.59 5.99
C LEU A 97 5.07 -3.06 4.58
N TYR A 98 5.68 -1.95 4.14
CA TYR A 98 5.56 -1.50 2.76
C TYR A 98 6.18 -2.50 1.78
N LEU A 99 7.35 -3.05 2.09
CA LEU A 99 7.94 -4.09 1.23
C LEU A 99 7.05 -5.34 1.14
N ILE A 100 6.36 -5.71 2.22
CA ILE A 100 5.38 -6.80 2.21
C ILE A 100 4.17 -6.48 1.30
N ILE A 101 3.78 -5.21 1.11
CA ILE A 101 2.77 -4.83 0.10
C ILE A 101 3.24 -5.24 -1.30
N GLY A 102 4.53 -5.04 -1.61
CA GLY A 102 5.11 -5.46 -2.88
C GLY A 102 4.95 -6.96 -3.13
N ASP A 103 5.21 -7.79 -2.11
CA ASP A 103 4.97 -9.24 -2.19
C ASP A 103 3.49 -9.59 -2.39
N ILE A 104 2.58 -8.90 -1.68
CA ILE A 104 1.14 -9.08 -1.84
C ILE A 104 0.69 -8.71 -3.26
N ASN A 105 1.22 -7.62 -3.82
CA ASN A 105 0.91 -7.17 -5.19
C ASN A 105 1.43 -8.18 -6.23
N LYS A 106 2.68 -8.65 -6.07
CA LYS A 106 3.28 -9.70 -6.90
C LYS A 106 2.42 -10.97 -6.88
N LEU A 107 1.98 -11.41 -5.70
CA LEU A 107 1.14 -12.60 -5.57
C LEU A 107 -0.25 -12.40 -6.20
N THR A 108 -0.84 -11.22 -6.02
CA THR A 108 -2.12 -10.85 -6.64
C THR A 108 -2.04 -10.87 -8.16
N MET A 109 -0.96 -10.33 -8.73
CA MET A 109 -0.69 -10.38 -10.17
C MET A 109 -0.57 -11.84 -10.66
N GLN A 110 0.24 -12.66 -9.99
CA GLN A 110 0.44 -14.08 -10.34
C GLN A 110 -0.88 -14.86 -10.33
N ILE A 111 -1.76 -14.61 -9.34
CA ILE A 111 -3.10 -15.21 -9.29
C ILE A 111 -3.94 -14.74 -10.48
N SER A 112 -3.92 -13.46 -10.80
CA SER A 112 -4.66 -12.94 -11.95
C SER A 112 -4.17 -13.53 -13.28
N GLU A 113 -2.87 -13.73 -13.45
CA GLU A 113 -2.30 -14.36 -14.64
C GLU A 113 -2.66 -15.85 -14.70
N TYR A 114 -2.53 -16.55 -13.56
CA TYR A 114 -2.91 -17.94 -13.42
C TYR A 114 -4.36 -18.18 -13.85
N ASN A 115 -5.29 -17.34 -13.39
CA ASN A 115 -6.72 -17.44 -13.67
C ASN A 115 -7.09 -17.20 -15.14
N LYS A 116 -6.19 -16.65 -15.97
CA LYS A 116 -6.41 -16.44 -17.40
C LYS A 116 -5.98 -17.64 -18.25
N MET A 117 -5.23 -18.58 -17.67
CA MET A 117 -4.68 -19.72 -18.39
C MET A 117 -5.68 -20.88 -18.38
N ASP A 118 -5.76 -21.62 -19.48
CA ASP A 118 -6.48 -22.90 -19.53
C ASP A 118 -5.59 -24.01 -18.95
N LYS A 119 -6.04 -24.67 -17.87
CA LYS A 119 -5.20 -25.61 -17.09
C LYS A 119 -6.00 -26.83 -16.65
N ASN A 120 -5.33 -27.98 -16.63
CA ASN A 120 -5.90 -29.20 -16.07
C ASN A 120 -6.09 -29.11 -14.54
N LEU A 121 -6.91 -30.01 -13.99
CA LEU A 121 -7.28 -30.01 -12.57
C LEU A 121 -6.08 -30.21 -11.63
N THR A 122 -5.10 -31.04 -12.00
CA THR A 122 -3.93 -31.32 -11.15
C THR A 122 -3.09 -30.07 -10.93
N PHE A 123 -2.80 -29.31 -12.00
CA PHE A 123 -2.08 -28.04 -11.88
C PHE A 123 -2.86 -26.98 -11.09
N GLN A 124 -4.20 -27.04 -11.10
CA GLN A 124 -5.05 -26.19 -10.25
C GLN A 124 -4.88 -26.53 -8.78
N ILE A 125 -4.98 -27.82 -8.44
CA ILE A 125 -4.78 -28.28 -7.06
C ILE A 125 -3.39 -27.88 -6.56
N ASP A 126 -2.33 -28.17 -7.30
CA ASP A 126 -0.95 -27.87 -6.88
C ASP A 126 -0.74 -26.38 -6.63
N PHE A 127 -1.28 -25.52 -7.50
CA PHE A 127 -1.18 -24.08 -7.35
C PHE A 127 -1.94 -23.56 -6.13
N TYR A 128 -3.20 -23.97 -5.96
CA TYR A 128 -4.01 -23.50 -4.84
C TYR A 128 -3.52 -24.05 -3.49
N SER A 129 -3.03 -25.28 -3.44
CA SER A 129 -2.39 -25.84 -2.24
C SER A 129 -1.11 -25.09 -1.90
N ASN A 130 -0.24 -24.81 -2.87
CA ASN A 130 0.96 -24.00 -2.63
C ASN A 130 0.62 -22.57 -2.14
N LEU A 131 -0.45 -21.97 -2.66
CA LEU A 131 -0.94 -20.68 -2.18
C LEU A 131 -1.41 -20.74 -0.73
N GLU A 132 -2.29 -21.68 -0.40
CA GLU A 132 -2.93 -21.78 0.91
C GLU A 132 -1.98 -22.30 2.00
N ASP A 133 -1.13 -23.25 1.68
CA ASP A 133 -0.29 -23.96 2.67
C ASP A 133 1.08 -23.30 2.87
N ILE A 134 1.60 -22.58 1.85
CA ILE A 134 2.97 -22.06 1.87
C ILE A 134 2.98 -20.53 1.72
N LEU A 135 2.50 -20.01 0.59
CA LEU A 135 2.72 -18.60 0.25
C LEU A 135 1.95 -17.64 1.17
N ILE A 136 0.66 -17.87 1.39
CA ILE A 136 -0.16 -17.01 2.25
C ILE A 136 0.29 -17.09 3.72
N PRO A 137 0.49 -18.28 4.33
CA PRO A 137 0.99 -18.38 5.71
C PRO A 137 2.35 -17.70 5.90
N ASN A 138 3.27 -17.81 4.94
CA ASN A 138 4.57 -17.15 5.02
C ASN A 138 4.44 -15.63 5.04
N ILE A 139 3.58 -15.04 4.20
CA ILE A 139 3.35 -13.59 4.20
C ILE A 139 2.68 -13.16 5.51
N ILE A 140 1.67 -13.88 5.99
CA ILE A 140 1.00 -13.59 7.26
C ILE A 140 1.98 -13.64 8.43
N ASN A 141 2.82 -14.68 8.50
CA ASN A 141 3.84 -14.80 9.54
C ASN A 141 4.82 -13.62 9.50
N ARG A 142 5.25 -13.18 8.31
CA ARG A 142 6.09 -11.98 8.18
C ARG A 142 5.40 -10.71 8.65
N ILE A 143 4.10 -10.57 8.44
CA ILE A 143 3.32 -9.44 8.98
C ILE A 143 3.26 -9.53 10.51
N ASP A 144 2.97 -10.71 11.07
CA ASP A 144 2.79 -10.92 12.50
C ASP A 144 4.08 -10.76 13.30
N THR A 145 5.20 -11.18 12.71
CA THR A 145 6.54 -11.12 13.33
C THR A 145 7.30 -9.84 12.98
N ALA A 146 6.77 -9.00 12.09
CA ALA A 146 7.39 -7.72 11.75
C ALA A 146 7.49 -6.83 12.99
N ILE A 147 8.66 -6.21 13.16
CA ILE A 147 8.92 -5.23 14.21
C ILE A 147 9.10 -3.84 13.60
N PRO A 148 8.67 -2.77 14.30
CA PRO A 148 8.94 -1.40 13.88
C PRO A 148 10.46 -1.17 13.77
N GLN A 149 10.90 -0.46 12.73
CA GLN A 149 12.32 -0.13 12.57
C GLN A 149 12.79 0.71 13.77
N THR A 150 13.68 0.15 14.58
CA THR A 150 14.05 0.68 15.89
C THR A 150 14.75 2.03 15.79
N THR A 151 15.62 2.22 14.79
CA THR A 151 16.28 3.52 14.54
C THR A 151 15.25 4.61 14.27
N SER A 152 14.11 4.28 13.63
CA SER A 152 13.03 5.25 13.41
C SER A 152 12.29 5.68 14.66
N VAL A 153 12.26 4.82 15.68
CA VAL A 153 11.54 5.07 16.93
C VAL A 153 12.46 5.72 17.98
N MET A 154 13.76 5.44 17.94
CA MET A 154 14.74 5.95 18.91
C MET A 154 14.90 7.48 18.93
N PHE A 155 14.61 8.16 17.82
CA PHE A 155 14.73 9.62 17.70
C PHE A 155 13.43 10.38 17.99
N LEU A 156 12.36 9.69 18.39
CA LEU A 156 11.09 10.34 18.71
C LEU A 156 11.16 11.00 20.09
N ASN A 157 10.74 12.26 20.17
CA ASN A 157 11.01 13.11 21.32
C ASN A 157 9.91 13.06 22.39
N SER A 158 8.80 12.36 22.14
CA SER A 158 7.69 12.27 23.08
C SER A 158 6.99 10.92 23.08
N LYS A 159 6.43 10.55 24.23
CA LYS A 159 5.60 9.34 24.37
C LYS A 159 4.41 9.34 23.42
N LEU A 160 3.79 10.50 23.20
CA LEU A 160 2.65 10.65 22.29
C LEU A 160 3.08 10.39 20.83
N GLU A 161 4.22 10.92 20.41
CA GLU A 161 4.74 10.68 19.06
C GLU A 161 5.06 9.19 18.86
N MET A 162 5.71 8.56 19.84
CA MET A 162 5.96 7.12 19.83
C MET A 162 4.66 6.30 19.73
N GLU A 163 3.62 6.65 20.50
CA GLU A 163 2.32 6.00 20.45
C GLU A 163 1.72 6.05 19.05
N VAL A 164 1.66 7.23 18.42
CA VAL A 164 1.09 7.39 17.07
C VAL A 164 1.88 6.61 16.02
N HIS A 165 3.21 6.57 16.12
CA HIS A 165 4.06 5.77 15.22
C HIS A 165 3.77 4.27 15.35
N LEU A 166 3.70 3.75 16.58
CA LEU A 166 3.38 2.34 16.84
C LEU A 166 1.94 1.99 16.43
N THR A 167 0.98 2.89 16.66
CA THR A 167 -0.40 2.73 16.16
C THR A 167 -0.45 2.68 14.63
N THR A 168 0.37 3.48 13.94
CA THR A 168 0.45 3.44 12.48
C THR A 168 1.01 2.11 11.98
N PHE A 169 2.00 1.55 12.69
CA PHE A 169 2.55 0.23 12.39
C PHE A 169 1.48 -0.87 12.56
N GLU A 170 0.78 -0.88 13.70
CA GLU A 170 -0.30 -1.83 13.97
C GLU A 170 -1.46 -1.69 12.97
N LEU A 171 -1.82 -0.45 12.62
CA LEU A 171 -2.82 -0.16 11.60
C LEU A 171 -2.44 -0.81 10.27
N LEU A 172 -1.17 -0.65 9.86
CA LEU A 172 -0.71 -1.21 8.61
C LEU A 172 -0.71 -2.75 8.67
N GLN A 173 -0.25 -3.39 9.76
CA GLN A 173 -0.34 -4.85 9.92
C GLN A 173 -1.77 -5.37 9.73
N ASN A 174 -2.76 -4.75 10.37
CA ASN A 174 -4.17 -5.15 10.23
C ASN A 174 -4.70 -4.87 8.82
N THR A 175 -4.26 -3.77 8.20
CA THR A 175 -4.63 -3.41 6.82
C THR A 175 -4.07 -4.41 5.81
N LEU A 176 -2.83 -4.89 5.98
CA LEU A 176 -2.24 -5.90 5.09
C LEU A 176 -2.95 -7.24 5.19
N LYS A 177 -3.33 -7.66 6.41
CA LYS A 177 -4.16 -8.86 6.60
C LYS A 177 -5.51 -8.70 5.90
N LEU A 178 -6.14 -7.53 6.02
CA LEU A 178 -7.40 -7.24 5.33
C LEU A 178 -7.22 -7.28 3.81
N LEU A 179 -6.11 -6.73 3.30
CA LEU A 179 -5.75 -6.79 1.89
C LEU A 179 -5.56 -8.24 1.42
N ILE A 180 -4.87 -9.10 2.17
CA ILE A 180 -4.69 -10.52 1.82
C ILE A 180 -6.04 -11.24 1.72
N LEU A 181 -6.92 -11.06 2.71
CA LEU A 181 -8.24 -11.69 2.69
C LEU A 181 -9.06 -11.23 1.48
N HIS A 182 -8.97 -9.95 1.14
CA HIS A 182 -9.75 -9.35 0.06
C HIS A 182 -9.19 -9.62 -1.34
N ALA A 183 -7.88 -9.43 -1.53
CA ALA A 183 -7.21 -9.48 -2.83
C ALA A 183 -6.72 -10.87 -3.22
N ILE A 184 -6.22 -11.65 -2.27
CA ILE A 184 -5.63 -12.97 -2.52
C ILE A 184 -6.64 -14.08 -2.24
N LYS A 185 -7.20 -14.13 -1.03
CA LYS A 185 -8.24 -15.14 -0.68
C LYS A 185 -9.61 -14.83 -1.30
N ASN A 186 -9.75 -13.66 -1.92
CA ASN A 186 -10.96 -13.22 -2.60
C ASN A 186 -12.23 -13.30 -1.73
N LEU A 187 -12.08 -13.12 -0.42
CA LEU A 187 -13.20 -13.20 0.51
C LEU A 187 -14.14 -11.99 0.31
N PRO A 188 -15.46 -12.20 0.29
CA PRO A 188 -16.41 -11.11 0.19
C PRO A 188 -16.45 -10.31 1.50
N PRO A 189 -16.69 -8.99 1.48
CA PRO A 189 -16.71 -8.16 2.68
C PRO A 189 -17.60 -8.67 3.82
N ILE A 190 -18.66 -9.43 3.53
CA ILE A 190 -19.55 -10.01 4.55
C ILE A 190 -18.87 -11.05 5.44
N SER A 191 -17.76 -11.65 5.00
CA SER A 191 -17.02 -12.67 5.75
C SER A 191 -16.62 -12.19 7.14
N PHE A 192 -16.71 -13.09 8.11
CA PHE A 192 -16.46 -12.80 9.52
C PHE A 192 -15.07 -12.22 9.76
N GLU A 193 -14.06 -12.79 9.11
CA GLU A 193 -12.65 -12.42 9.22
C GLU A 193 -12.41 -10.98 8.75
N ILE A 194 -13.03 -10.59 7.63
CA ILE A 194 -12.99 -9.21 7.13
C ILE A 194 -13.69 -8.28 8.13
N GLN A 195 -14.87 -8.64 8.62
CA GLN A 195 -15.60 -7.81 9.58
C GLN A 195 -14.83 -7.61 10.89
N LEU A 196 -14.14 -8.64 11.38
CA LEU A 196 -13.30 -8.55 12.56
C LEU A 196 -12.14 -7.56 12.36
N LEU A 197 -11.44 -7.66 11.23
CA LEU A 197 -10.33 -6.72 10.92
C LEU A 197 -10.82 -5.28 10.77
N ILE A 198 -11.96 -5.06 10.10
CA ILE A 198 -12.57 -3.72 10.00
C ILE A 198 -12.80 -3.11 11.38
N LEU A 199 -13.32 -3.89 12.33
CA LEU A 199 -13.57 -3.41 13.69
C LEU A 199 -12.28 -3.09 14.46
N LYS A 200 -11.19 -3.82 14.20
CA LYS A 200 -9.86 -3.52 14.77
C LYS A 200 -9.21 -2.28 14.16
N ILE A 201 -9.37 -2.08 12.86
CA ILE A 201 -8.77 -0.96 12.11
C ILE A 201 -9.40 0.37 12.49
N PHE A 202 -10.72 0.41 12.70
CA PHE A 202 -11.46 1.64 12.94
C PHE A 202 -10.89 2.50 14.10
N PRO A 203 -10.67 1.96 15.32
CA PRO A 203 -10.06 2.72 16.43
C PRO A 203 -8.65 3.22 16.14
N LEU A 204 -7.83 2.44 15.42
CA LEU A 204 -6.45 2.83 15.09
C LEU A 204 -6.42 4.07 14.18
N ILE A 205 -7.32 4.13 13.20
CA ILE A 205 -7.50 5.32 12.35
C ILE A 205 -7.91 6.53 13.20
N ASP A 206 -8.79 6.35 14.18
CA ASP A 206 -9.27 7.45 15.02
C ASP A 206 -8.15 8.13 15.82
N ILE A 207 -7.12 7.37 16.21
CA ILE A 207 -5.92 7.86 16.92
C ILE A 207 -5.01 8.67 15.98
N ILE A 208 -4.87 8.25 14.72
CA ILE A 208 -3.90 8.85 13.78
C ILE A 208 -4.47 10.11 13.10
N ILE A 209 -5.78 10.21 12.88
CA ILE A 209 -6.39 11.41 12.28
C ILE A 209 -6.08 12.66 13.12
N GLY A 210 -5.61 13.71 12.46
CA GLY A 210 -5.21 14.97 13.11
C GLY A 210 -3.77 14.99 13.65
N THR A 211 -3.02 13.89 13.49
CA THR A 211 -1.58 13.84 13.79
C THR A 211 -0.75 14.13 12.54
N ARG A 212 0.57 14.29 12.72
CA ARG A 212 1.52 14.47 11.60
C ARG A 212 1.62 13.25 10.67
N LEU A 213 1.18 12.07 11.13
CA LEU A 213 1.21 10.84 10.34
C LEU A 213 -0.09 10.59 9.55
N GLN A 214 -1.04 11.54 9.56
CA GLN A 214 -2.31 11.33 8.86
C GLN A 214 -2.14 11.07 7.35
N SER A 215 -1.13 11.65 6.69
CA SER A 215 -0.90 11.42 5.25
C SER A 215 -0.72 9.94 4.94
N LYS A 216 -0.17 9.15 5.87
CA LYS A 216 0.02 7.70 5.71
C LYS A 216 -1.28 6.89 5.72
N LEU A 217 -2.43 7.51 5.99
CA LEU A 217 -3.72 6.82 6.08
C LEU A 217 -4.35 6.48 4.72
N ILE A 218 -3.92 7.09 3.61
CA ILE A 218 -4.62 6.98 2.31
C ILE A 218 -4.77 5.53 1.86
N PHE A 219 -3.69 4.75 1.87
CA PHE A 219 -3.72 3.32 1.59
C PHE A 219 -4.70 2.58 2.52
N CYS A 220 -4.56 2.77 3.84
CA CYS A 220 -5.40 2.11 4.83
C CYS A 220 -6.89 2.44 4.68
N LEU A 221 -7.21 3.71 4.40
CA LEU A 221 -8.56 4.20 4.18
C LEU A 221 -9.18 3.59 2.92
N LEU A 222 -8.41 3.44 1.84
CA LEU A 222 -8.90 2.77 0.64
C LEU A 222 -9.25 1.31 0.90
N ILE A 223 -8.34 0.54 1.51
CA ILE A 223 -8.56 -0.88 1.79
C ILE A 223 -9.72 -1.08 2.77
N LEU A 224 -9.78 -0.30 3.85
CA LEU A 224 -10.89 -0.32 4.81
C LEU A 224 -12.22 0.03 4.13
N GLY A 225 -12.25 1.16 3.42
CA GLY A 225 -13.46 1.68 2.82
C GLY A 225 -14.04 0.75 1.76
N ALA A 226 -13.21 0.16 0.91
CA ALA A 226 -13.64 -0.83 -0.09
C ALA A 226 -14.35 -2.04 0.53
N ASN A 227 -14.00 -2.41 1.76
CA ASN A 227 -14.59 -3.53 2.50
C ASN A 227 -15.73 -3.11 3.46
N CYS A 228 -16.09 -1.83 3.54
CA CYS A 228 -17.23 -1.37 4.32
C CYS A 228 -18.56 -1.63 3.60
N PHE A 229 -19.24 -2.75 3.89
CA PHE A 229 -20.56 -3.04 3.30
C PHE A 229 -21.75 -2.63 4.20
N LYS A 230 -21.65 -2.79 5.53
CA LYS A 230 -22.73 -2.43 6.45
C LYS A 230 -22.94 -0.92 6.47
N ILE A 231 -24.21 -0.47 6.53
CA ILE A 231 -24.58 0.94 6.56
C ILE A 231 -23.87 1.70 7.71
N GLN A 232 -23.77 1.06 8.88
CA GLN A 232 -23.09 1.61 10.06
C GLN A 232 -21.59 1.79 9.85
N HIS A 233 -20.93 0.84 9.16
CA HIS A 233 -19.49 0.93 8.85
C HIS A 233 -19.23 2.02 7.82
N ARG A 234 -20.07 2.11 6.78
CA ARG A 234 -20.00 3.19 5.78
C ARG A 234 -20.18 4.57 6.42
N LYS A 235 -21.16 4.72 7.32
CA LYS A 235 -21.38 5.97 8.07
C LYS A 235 -20.16 6.33 8.92
N ARG A 236 -19.61 5.37 9.67
CA ARG A 236 -18.40 5.58 10.47
C ARG A 236 -17.21 5.98 9.59
N PHE A 237 -16.98 5.27 8.49
CA PHE A 237 -15.93 5.57 7.53
C PHE A 237 -16.06 6.97 6.96
N LEU A 238 -17.26 7.37 6.53
CA LEU A 238 -17.50 8.73 6.01
C LEU A 238 -17.24 9.82 7.07
N ASN A 239 -17.56 9.55 8.34
CA ASN A 239 -17.22 10.47 9.43
C ASN A 239 -15.70 10.57 9.65
N GLN A 240 -14.96 9.47 9.49
CA GLN A 240 -13.49 9.49 9.55
C GLN A 240 -12.89 10.27 8.39
N ILE A 241 -13.39 10.07 7.16
CA ILE A 241 -12.99 10.86 5.99
C ILE A 241 -13.28 12.35 6.21
N LYS A 242 -14.46 12.67 6.77
CA LYS A 242 -14.80 14.06 7.10
C LYS A 242 -13.79 14.66 8.08
N ARG A 243 -13.51 13.97 9.20
CA ARG A 243 -12.51 14.41 10.19
C ARG A 243 -11.12 14.54 9.57
N TYR A 244 -10.72 13.60 8.71
CA TYR A 244 -9.45 13.67 7.97
C TYR A 244 -9.34 14.96 7.16
N CYS A 245 -10.39 15.31 6.41
CA CYS A 245 -10.41 16.53 5.60
C CYS A 245 -10.47 17.81 6.45
N GLU A 246 -11.17 17.79 7.59
CA GLU A 246 -11.31 18.95 8.48
C GLU A 246 -10.05 19.22 9.32
N MET A 247 -9.33 18.16 9.72
CA MET A 247 -8.11 18.25 10.54
C MET A 247 -6.84 18.37 9.70
N GLY A 248 -6.93 18.18 8.38
CA GLY A 248 -5.83 18.44 7.46
C GLY A 248 -5.48 19.92 7.42
N SER A 249 -4.18 20.22 7.53
CA SER A 249 -3.71 21.59 7.29
C SER A 249 -4.06 22.02 5.86
N PHE A 250 -4.12 23.33 5.62
CA PHE A 250 -4.41 23.94 4.32
C PHE A 250 -3.50 23.43 3.18
N TYR A 251 -2.36 22.81 3.52
CA TYR A 251 -1.39 22.21 2.60
C TYR A 251 -1.79 20.81 2.08
N TYR A 252 -2.71 20.10 2.75
CA TYR A 252 -3.17 18.76 2.38
C TYR A 252 -4.52 18.78 1.65
N LYS A 253 -4.65 19.60 0.61
CA LYS A 253 -5.66 19.34 -0.43
C LYS A 253 -5.22 18.10 -1.23
N ALA A 254 -5.23 16.94 -0.58
CA ALA A 254 -4.73 15.70 -1.14
C ALA A 254 -5.72 15.21 -2.20
N GLY A 255 -5.46 15.48 -3.48
CA GLY A 255 -6.31 15.01 -4.58
C GLY A 255 -6.56 13.49 -4.56
N ASN A 256 -5.67 12.75 -3.89
CA ASN A 256 -5.80 11.30 -3.68
C ASN A 256 -6.99 10.94 -2.79
N ILE A 257 -7.37 11.74 -1.78
CA ILE A 257 -8.52 11.41 -0.90
C ILE A 257 -9.84 11.41 -1.68
N GLU A 258 -10.01 12.34 -2.61
CA GLU A 258 -11.21 12.44 -3.44
C GLU A 258 -11.29 11.27 -4.43
N LYS A 259 -10.16 10.91 -5.05
CA LYS A 259 -10.07 9.77 -5.97
C LYS A 259 -10.40 8.46 -5.25
N ILE A 260 -9.79 8.19 -4.09
CA ILE A 260 -10.09 6.97 -3.34
C ILE A 260 -11.54 6.96 -2.85
N LEU A 261 -12.10 8.09 -2.42
CA LEU A 261 -13.50 8.14 -2.00
C LEU A 261 -14.47 7.83 -3.15
N LYS A 262 -14.17 8.28 -4.37
CA LYS A 262 -14.94 7.92 -5.58
C LYS A 262 -14.84 6.41 -5.85
N ILE A 263 -13.64 5.83 -5.79
CA ILE A 263 -13.44 4.39 -5.97
C ILE A 263 -14.23 3.58 -4.92
N ILE A 264 -14.12 3.95 -3.65
CA ILE A 264 -14.81 3.28 -2.53
C ILE A 264 -16.33 3.32 -2.70
N LYS A 265 -16.89 4.48 -3.06
CA LYS A 265 -18.33 4.62 -3.33
C LYS A 265 -18.77 3.72 -4.48
N GLN A 266 -17.94 3.54 -5.52
CA GLN A 266 -18.24 2.59 -6.58
C GLN A 266 -18.16 1.13 -6.12
N CYS A 267 -17.21 0.76 -5.24
CA CYS A 267 -17.20 -0.56 -4.61
C CYS A 267 -18.55 -0.82 -3.91
N TRP A 268 -19.07 0.19 -3.18
CA TRP A 268 -20.34 0.09 -2.47
C TRP A 268 -21.56 -0.06 -3.37
N VAL A 269 -21.54 0.60 -4.54
CA VAL A 269 -22.59 0.46 -5.57
C VAL A 269 -22.55 -0.92 -6.21
N LYS A 270 -21.36 -1.40 -6.61
CA LYS A 270 -21.17 -2.72 -7.23
C LYS A 270 -21.41 -3.88 -6.24
N ASN A 271 -21.29 -3.63 -4.94
CA ASN A 271 -21.44 -4.64 -3.88
C ASN A 271 -22.27 -4.12 -2.69
N LYS A 272 -23.58 -3.95 -2.91
CA LYS A 272 -24.50 -3.43 -1.90
C LYS A 272 -24.58 -4.32 -0.66
N ASN A 273 -24.55 -5.64 -0.85
CA ASN A 273 -24.79 -6.63 0.20
C ASN A 273 -23.50 -7.21 0.81
N GLY A 274 -22.34 -6.81 0.31
CA GLY A 274 -21.05 -7.31 0.81
C GLY A 274 -20.72 -8.75 0.39
N ASN A 275 -21.49 -9.37 -0.52
CA ASN A 275 -21.35 -10.78 -0.89
C ASN A 275 -20.41 -11.03 -2.08
N LYS A 276 -19.86 -9.97 -2.69
CA LYS A 276 -18.86 -10.05 -3.76
C LYS A 276 -17.55 -9.46 -3.30
N SER A 277 -16.43 -10.03 -3.72
CA SER A 277 -15.16 -9.29 -3.64
C SER A 277 -15.06 -8.36 -4.85
N ILE A 278 -14.85 -7.06 -4.60
CA ILE A 278 -14.67 -6.04 -5.64
C ILE A 278 -13.30 -5.42 -5.46
N HIS A 279 -12.40 -5.73 -6.39
CA HIS A 279 -11.05 -5.20 -6.37
C HIS A 279 -11.00 -3.73 -6.79
N TRP A 280 -10.48 -2.86 -5.92
CA TRP A 280 -10.50 -1.41 -6.12
C TRP A 280 -9.71 -0.96 -7.36
N TRP A 281 -8.63 -1.66 -7.73
CA TRP A 281 -7.80 -1.31 -8.89
C TRP A 281 -8.56 -1.49 -10.21
N THR A 282 -9.51 -2.43 -10.27
CA THR A 282 -10.37 -2.59 -11.45
C THR A 282 -11.30 -1.38 -11.65
N ILE A 283 -11.78 -0.78 -10.56
CA ILE A 283 -12.59 0.45 -10.63
C ILE A 283 -11.73 1.64 -11.01
N ALA A 284 -10.49 1.74 -10.50
CA ALA A 284 -9.56 2.78 -10.93
C ALA A 284 -9.31 2.70 -12.45
N LYS A 285 -9.11 1.49 -12.97
CA LYS A 285 -8.98 1.22 -14.40
C LYS A 285 -10.23 1.59 -15.20
N ASP A 286 -11.42 1.26 -14.71
CA ASP A 286 -12.69 1.65 -15.34
C ASP A 286 -12.80 3.18 -15.48
N PHE A 287 -12.17 3.94 -14.58
CA PHE A 287 -12.08 5.40 -14.66
C PHE A 287 -10.92 5.93 -15.52
N GLY A 288 -10.09 5.05 -16.07
CA GLY A 288 -8.86 5.42 -16.78
C GLY A 288 -7.82 6.06 -15.85
N TRP A 289 -7.82 5.72 -14.57
CA TRP A 289 -6.92 6.28 -13.57
C TRP A 289 -5.82 5.29 -13.17
N GLU A 290 -4.59 5.79 -13.16
CA GLU A 290 -3.49 5.21 -12.42
C GLU A 290 -3.39 5.93 -11.07
N ILE A 291 -3.46 5.17 -9.98
CA ILE A 291 -3.49 5.69 -8.61
C ILE A 291 -2.16 5.36 -7.93
N ASN A 292 -1.59 6.33 -7.24
CA ASN A 292 -0.50 6.11 -6.30
C ASN A 292 -1.01 6.42 -4.89
N LEU A 293 -0.76 5.53 -3.93
CA LEU A 293 -1.23 5.64 -2.55
C LEU A 293 -0.14 6.11 -1.59
N GLY A 294 0.98 6.62 -2.13
CA GLY A 294 2.15 7.06 -1.39
C GLY A 294 2.05 8.42 -0.69
N ASP A 295 1.12 9.31 -1.02
CA ASP A 295 0.98 10.62 -0.35
C ASP A 295 -0.45 11.13 -0.28
#